data_AF-A0A6G7YZU5-F1
#
_entry.id   AF-A0A6G7YZU5-F1
#
_cell.length_a   1.000
_cell.length_b   1.000
_cell.length_c   1.000
_cell.angle_alpha   90.00
_cell.angle_beta   90.00
_cell.angle_gamma   90.00
#
_symmetry.space_group_name_H-M   'P 1'
#
loop_
_entity.id
_entity.type
_entity.pdbx_description
1 polymer ?
#
loop_
_entity_poly.entity_id
_entity_poly.type
_entity_poly.pdbx_seq_one_letter_code
_entity_poly.pdbx_strand_id
1 'polypeptide(L)'
;MRTHRIAVVAAAALALAGCAASEASIDYVPPSISAAPTAAPGATITVTGAEFIADRRDKVRYDVFGREHPKDRSHPAEDIEVVLVVGEVRTTLTTVDASADGTWAATVVVPTTTPPGKATLEADADGLAVPASTSLTLEATSGEAS
;
A
#
# COMPACT_ATOMS: atom_id res chain seq x y z
N MET A 1 70.63 -0.92 -41.37
CA MET A 1 70.42 -2.09 -40.49
C MET A 1 70.09 -1.60 -39.08
N ARG A 2 68.96 -2.09 -38.54
CA ARG A 2 68.51 -2.23 -37.13
C ARG A 2 68.53 -1.00 -36.19
N THR A 3 67.35 -0.47 -35.79
CA THR A 3 66.57 -0.72 -34.54
C THR A 3 67.32 -0.27 -33.27
N HIS A 4 66.86 0.68 -32.44
CA HIS A 4 65.67 0.58 -31.58
C HIS A 4 65.08 1.95 -31.19
N ARG A 5 63.75 2.05 -31.26
CA ARG A 5 62.93 3.11 -30.67
C ARG A 5 62.74 2.80 -29.19
N ILE A 6 63.06 3.75 -28.31
CA ILE A 6 62.72 3.73 -26.88
C ILE A 6 61.35 4.39 -26.70
N ALA A 7 60.56 3.76 -25.84
CA ALA A 7 59.13 3.91 -25.64
C ALA A 7 58.70 5.22 -24.96
N VAL A 8 57.48 5.68 -25.24
CA VAL A 8 56.52 6.04 -24.17
C VAL A 8 55.12 5.57 -24.60
N VAL A 9 54.75 4.44 -23.99
CA VAL A 9 53.46 4.06 -23.40
C VAL A 9 52.16 4.59 -24.03
N ALA A 10 51.47 3.61 -24.61
CA ALA A 10 50.04 3.40 -24.75
C ALA A 10 49.05 4.35 -24.04
N ALA A 11 48.07 4.75 -24.84
CA ALA A 11 46.77 5.21 -24.44
C ALA A 11 46.05 4.21 -23.50
N ALA A 12 45.36 4.75 -22.50
CA ALA A 12 44.01 4.34 -22.11
C ALA A 12 43.47 5.38 -21.12
N ALA A 13 42.75 6.37 -21.64
CA ALA A 13 41.78 7.09 -20.82
C ALA A 13 40.67 6.06 -20.48
N LEU A 14 40.68 5.54 -19.25
CA LEU A 14 39.56 4.74 -18.75
C LEU A 14 38.36 5.68 -18.63
N ALA A 15 37.50 5.66 -19.64
CA ALA A 15 36.15 6.18 -19.52
C ALA A 15 35.41 5.27 -18.54
N LEU A 16 35.30 5.69 -17.27
CA LEU A 16 34.28 5.19 -16.35
C LEU A 16 32.92 5.72 -16.83
N ALA A 17 32.45 5.20 -17.95
CA ALA A 17 31.11 5.40 -18.42
C ALA A 17 30.19 4.44 -17.66
N GLY A 18 29.22 5.02 -16.96
CA GLY A 18 27.92 4.40 -16.76
C GLY A 18 27.89 3.18 -15.86
N CYS A 19 27.73 3.43 -14.57
CA CYS A 19 26.64 2.74 -13.88
C CYS A 19 26.10 3.72 -12.83
N ALA A 20 25.42 4.77 -13.31
CA ALA A 20 24.37 5.33 -12.49
C ALA A 20 23.39 4.17 -12.33
N ALA A 21 23.35 3.56 -11.14
CA ALA A 21 22.27 2.67 -10.79
C ALA A 21 20.99 3.47 -11.03
N SER A 22 20.29 3.20 -12.12
CA SER A 22 18.92 3.66 -12.24
C SER A 22 18.19 2.86 -11.18
N GLU A 23 17.98 3.48 -10.02
CA GLU A 23 16.95 3.02 -9.12
C GLU A 23 15.67 3.02 -9.96
N ALA A 24 15.24 1.84 -10.40
CA ALA A 24 13.95 1.68 -11.02
C ALA A 24 12.94 2.19 -9.98
N SER A 25 12.38 3.36 -10.21
CA SER A 25 11.27 3.89 -9.44
C SER A 25 10.16 2.86 -9.53
N ILE A 26 9.94 2.12 -8.46
CA ILE A 26 8.78 1.24 -8.36
C ILE A 26 7.59 2.19 -8.24
N ASP A 27 6.67 2.11 -9.19
CA ASP A 27 5.40 2.82 -9.12
C ASP A 27 4.68 2.38 -7.84
N TYR A 28 4.74 3.24 -6.83
CA TYR A 28 4.00 3.06 -5.60
C TYR A 28 2.53 3.35 -5.89
N VAL A 29 1.70 2.30 -5.88
CA VAL A 29 0.25 2.45 -5.89
C VAL A 29 -0.19 2.53 -4.42
N PRO A 30 -0.78 3.66 -3.97
CA PRO A 30 -1.25 3.78 -2.60
C PRO A 30 -2.42 2.81 -2.33
N PRO A 31 -2.56 2.29 -1.10
CA PRO A 31 -3.71 1.50 -0.72
C PRO A 31 -4.98 2.33 -0.87
N SER A 32 -6.08 1.66 -1.21
CA SER A 32 -7.38 2.30 -1.37
C SER A 32 -8.45 1.49 -0.66
N ILE A 33 -9.47 2.19 -0.16
CA ILE A 33 -10.65 1.55 0.42
C ILE A 33 -11.93 2.15 -0.14
N SER A 34 -12.98 1.34 -0.16
CA SER A 34 -14.33 1.74 -0.51
C SER A 34 -15.33 1.05 0.40
N ALA A 35 -16.49 1.67 0.58
CA ALA A 35 -17.58 1.10 1.37
C ALA A 35 -18.90 1.24 0.64
N ALA A 36 -19.73 0.19 0.72
CA ALA A 36 -21.06 0.16 0.15
C ALA A 36 -22.02 -0.73 0.96
N PRO A 37 -23.33 -0.40 1.00
CA PRO A 37 -23.93 0.85 0.54
C PRO A 37 -23.55 2.05 1.43
N THR A 38 -24.05 3.25 1.11
CA THR A 38 -24.12 4.34 2.10
C THR A 38 -24.90 3.87 3.32
N ALA A 39 -24.39 4.17 4.51
CA ALA A 39 -24.87 3.57 5.75
C ALA A 39 -25.72 4.55 6.56
N ALA A 40 -26.61 4.02 7.40
CA ALA A 40 -27.14 4.72 8.56
C ALA A 40 -26.52 4.11 9.83
N PRO A 41 -26.55 4.80 10.99
CA PRO A 41 -26.22 4.17 12.27
C PRO A 41 -27.03 2.89 12.48
N GLY A 42 -26.35 1.79 12.83
CA GLY A 42 -26.91 0.44 12.94
C GLY A 42 -26.94 -0.37 11.64
N ALA A 43 -26.64 0.23 10.49
CA ALA A 43 -26.63 -0.48 9.21
C ALA A 43 -25.38 -1.37 9.08
N THR A 44 -25.55 -2.46 8.34
CA THR A 44 -24.45 -3.31 7.89
C THR A 44 -23.94 -2.81 6.55
N ILE A 45 -22.61 -2.66 6.42
CA ILE A 45 -21.94 -2.28 5.18
C ILE A 45 -20.81 -3.26 4.87
N THR A 46 -20.49 -3.36 3.58
CA THR A 46 -19.28 -4.02 3.10
C THR A 46 -18.21 -2.98 2.87
N VAL A 47 -17.04 -3.19 3.47
CA VAL A 47 -15.84 -2.40 3.24
C VAL A 47 -14.83 -3.27 2.50
N THR A 48 -14.24 -2.73 1.45
CA THR A 48 -13.23 -3.42 0.64
C THR A 48 -11.97 -2.59 0.58
N GLY A 49 -10.82 -3.26 0.59
CA GLY A 49 -9.53 -2.62 0.36
C GLY A 49 -8.74 -3.28 -0.75
N ALA A 50 -7.86 -2.50 -1.37
CA ALA A 50 -6.93 -2.94 -2.41
C ALA A 50 -5.55 -2.33 -2.19
N GLU A 51 -4.52 -3.01 -2.71
CA GLU A 51 -3.10 -2.62 -2.64
C GLU A 51 -2.52 -2.58 -1.19
N PHE A 52 -3.11 -3.35 -0.27
CA PHE A 52 -2.64 -3.51 1.12
C PHE A 52 -1.46 -4.49 1.19
N ILE A 53 -0.27 -3.98 0.87
CA ILE A 53 1.01 -4.73 0.87
C ILE A 53 1.97 -4.06 1.85
N ALA A 54 2.21 -4.67 3.01
CA ALA A 54 3.03 -4.11 4.10
C ALA A 54 4.54 -4.12 3.80
N ASP A 55 5.00 -5.06 2.98
CA ASP A 55 6.43 -5.24 2.71
C ASP A 55 6.67 -5.36 1.19
N ARG A 56 6.64 -4.22 0.47
CA ARG A 56 7.11 -4.12 -0.93
C ARG A 56 8.65 -4.16 -0.97
N ARG A 57 9.27 -5.25 -0.53
CA ARG A 57 10.72 -5.42 -0.61
C ARG A 57 11.13 -6.01 -1.95
N ASP A 58 10.99 -5.19 -2.98
CA ASP A 58 11.48 -5.47 -4.32
C ASP A 58 13.00 -5.25 -4.41
N LYS A 59 13.78 -5.88 -3.54
CA LYS A 59 15.21 -5.98 -3.78
C LYS A 59 15.41 -7.05 -4.85
N VAL A 60 15.67 -6.61 -6.08
CA VAL A 60 16.24 -7.47 -7.11
C VAL A 60 17.49 -8.11 -6.51
N ARG A 61 17.45 -9.42 -6.31
CA ARG A 61 18.64 -10.17 -5.90
C ARG A 61 19.36 -10.57 -7.17
N TYR A 62 20.57 -10.06 -7.31
CA TYR A 62 21.50 -10.52 -8.32
C TYR A 62 22.24 -11.73 -7.76
N ASP A 63 22.31 -12.82 -8.53
CA ASP A 63 23.23 -13.90 -8.20
C ASP A 63 24.69 -13.45 -8.39
N VAL A 64 25.63 -14.32 -8.04
CA VAL A 64 27.08 -14.08 -8.23
C VAL A 64 27.48 -13.89 -9.70
N PHE A 65 26.56 -14.13 -10.64
CA PHE A 65 26.73 -13.95 -12.09
C PHE A 65 25.97 -12.74 -12.63
N GLY A 66 25.38 -11.91 -11.77
CA GLY A 66 24.61 -10.73 -12.17
C GLY A 66 23.26 -11.04 -12.81
N ARG A 67 22.76 -12.27 -12.70
CA ARG A 67 21.40 -12.61 -13.17
C ARG A 67 20.38 -12.23 -12.12
N GLU A 68 19.32 -11.58 -12.56
CA GLU A 68 18.16 -11.27 -11.72
C GLU A 68 17.47 -12.57 -11.31
N HIS A 69 17.34 -12.80 -10.01
CA HIS A 69 16.39 -13.77 -9.49
C HIS A 69 14.98 -13.15 -9.44
N PRO A 70 13.92 -13.92 -9.74
CA PRO A 70 12.54 -13.45 -9.59
C PRO A 70 12.36 -12.88 -8.17
N LYS A 71 11.82 -11.66 -8.11
CA LYS A 71 11.57 -10.91 -6.87
C LYS A 71 10.69 -11.75 -5.95
N ASP A 72 11.10 -11.87 -4.69
CA ASP A 72 10.43 -12.67 -3.67
C ASP A 72 9.44 -11.76 -2.91
N ARG A 73 8.15 -12.01 -3.14
CA ARG A 73 6.99 -11.81 -2.26
C ARG A 73 6.74 -10.39 -1.74
N SER A 74 5.84 -9.69 -2.43
CA SER A 74 4.93 -8.76 -1.76
C SER A 74 4.25 -9.51 -0.61
N HIS A 75 4.45 -9.04 0.61
CA HIS A 75 3.74 -9.59 1.77
C HIS A 75 2.44 -8.81 1.93
N PRO A 76 1.27 -9.48 1.85
CA PRO A 76 0.02 -8.81 2.14
C PRO A 76 0.04 -8.27 3.57
N ALA A 77 -0.62 -7.14 3.78
CA ALA A 77 -0.74 -6.59 5.13
C ALA A 77 -1.62 -7.50 5.98
N GLU A 78 -1.20 -7.69 7.23
CA GLU A 78 -1.93 -8.42 8.28
C GLU A 78 -2.43 -7.40 9.30
N ASP A 79 -3.41 -7.80 10.12
CA ASP A 79 -3.94 -7.00 11.23
C ASP A 79 -4.45 -5.60 10.80
N ILE A 80 -5.12 -5.51 9.65
CA ILE A 80 -5.67 -4.26 9.11
C ILE A 80 -6.87 -3.82 9.94
N GLU A 81 -6.73 -2.74 10.69
CA GLU A 81 -7.81 -2.15 11.48
C GLU A 81 -8.72 -1.29 10.60
N VAL A 82 -9.98 -1.69 10.47
CA VAL A 82 -11.02 -0.87 9.83
C VAL A 82 -11.64 0.03 10.89
N VAL A 83 -11.39 1.33 10.78
CA VAL A 83 -11.74 2.33 11.79
C VAL A 83 -12.76 3.31 11.24
N LEU A 84 -13.85 3.53 11.98
CA LEU A 84 -14.79 4.61 11.75
C LEU A 84 -14.37 5.84 12.55
N VAL A 85 -14.25 6.97 11.86
CA VAL A 85 -13.89 8.27 12.46
C VAL A 85 -15.03 9.26 12.30
N VAL A 86 -15.53 9.78 13.42
CA VAL A 86 -16.57 10.82 13.45
C VAL A 86 -16.12 11.95 14.37
N GLY A 87 -15.78 13.09 13.76
CA GLY A 87 -15.12 14.18 14.47
C GLY A 87 -13.76 13.72 15.00
N GLU A 88 -13.59 13.74 16.32
CA GLU A 88 -12.36 13.28 17.00
C GLU A 88 -12.46 11.82 17.49
N VAL A 89 -13.65 11.20 17.40
CA VAL A 89 -13.88 9.84 17.90
C VAL A 89 -13.45 8.84 16.84
N ARG A 90 -12.55 7.92 17.22
CA ARG A 90 -12.13 6.77 16.42
C ARG A 90 -12.73 5.51 17.02
N THR A 91 -13.28 4.64 16.19
CA THR A 91 -13.88 3.36 16.62
C THR A 91 -13.45 2.26 15.66
N THR A 92 -12.66 1.30 16.15
CA THR A 92 -12.32 0.09 15.40
C THR A 92 -13.56 -0.77 15.24
N LEU A 93 -13.94 -1.03 13.99
CA LEU A 93 -15.10 -1.84 13.64
C LEU A 93 -14.73 -3.32 13.53
N THR A 94 -13.56 -3.60 12.95
CA THR A 94 -13.03 -4.95 12.75
C THR A 94 -11.54 -4.91 12.43
N THR A 95 -10.92 -6.08 12.44
CA THR A 95 -9.54 -6.32 12.01
C THR A 95 -9.58 -7.44 10.95
N VAL A 96 -8.86 -7.25 9.85
CA VAL A 96 -8.81 -8.20 8.73
C VAL A 96 -7.39 -8.36 8.18
N ASP A 97 -7.14 -9.47 7.50
CA ASP A 97 -5.90 -9.69 6.76
C ASP A 97 -6.14 -9.51 5.26
N ALA A 98 -5.15 -8.96 4.56
CA ALA A 98 -5.17 -8.94 3.10
C ALA A 98 -4.87 -10.32 2.52
N SER A 99 -5.54 -10.63 1.41
CA SER A 99 -5.21 -11.76 0.56
C SER A 99 -3.86 -11.54 -0.12
N ALA A 100 -3.28 -12.61 -0.70
CA ALA A 100 -1.96 -12.55 -1.33
C ALA A 100 -1.83 -11.50 -2.47
N ASP A 101 -2.94 -11.04 -3.03
CA ASP A 101 -3.01 -9.97 -4.03
C ASP A 101 -3.17 -8.55 -3.43
N GLY A 102 -3.13 -8.42 -2.10
CA GLY A 102 -3.31 -7.16 -1.38
C GLY A 102 -4.75 -6.70 -1.26
N THR A 103 -5.73 -7.56 -1.56
CA THR A 103 -7.15 -7.25 -1.46
C THR A 103 -7.78 -7.85 -0.21
N TRP A 104 -8.83 -7.21 0.31
CA TRP A 104 -9.64 -7.73 1.40
C TRP A 104 -11.08 -7.21 1.33
N ALA A 105 -11.99 -7.91 2.00
CA ALA A 105 -13.37 -7.49 2.16
C ALA A 105 -13.86 -7.84 3.57
N ALA A 106 -14.54 -6.90 4.20
CA ALA A 106 -15.10 -7.03 5.54
C ALA A 106 -16.56 -6.60 5.55
N THR A 107 -17.38 -7.30 6.34
CA THR A 107 -18.74 -6.85 6.66
C THR A 107 -18.73 -6.28 8.05
N VAL A 108 -19.12 -5.01 8.19
CA VAL A 108 -19.07 -4.27 9.46
C VAL A 108 -20.42 -3.62 9.74
N VAL A 109 -20.71 -3.41 11.02
CA VAL A 109 -21.91 -2.69 11.46
C VAL A 109 -21.50 -1.31 11.93
N VAL A 110 -22.13 -0.27 11.39
CA VAL A 110 -21.95 1.10 11.89
C VAL A 110 -22.60 1.17 13.29
N PRO A 111 -21.90 1.62 14.34
CA PRO A 111 -22.49 1.70 15.67
C PRO A 111 -23.78 2.53 15.68
N THR A 112 -24.79 2.09 16.42
CA THR A 112 -26.07 2.81 16.54
C THR A 112 -25.95 4.15 17.27
N THR A 113 -24.87 4.33 18.03
CA THR A 113 -24.53 5.58 18.71
C THR A 113 -23.84 6.60 17.82
N THR A 114 -23.48 6.23 16.59
CA THR A 114 -22.83 7.13 15.65
C THR A 114 -23.83 8.21 15.19
N PRO A 115 -23.48 9.51 15.28
CA PRO A 115 -24.33 10.56 14.73
C PRO A 115 -24.43 10.48 13.19
N PRO A 116 -25.57 10.85 12.60
CA PRO A 116 -25.65 11.04 11.16
C PRO A 116 -24.78 12.22 10.72
N GLY A 117 -24.35 12.20 9.46
CA GLY A 117 -23.50 13.23 8.87
C GLY A 117 -22.22 12.67 8.25
N LYS A 118 -21.18 13.51 8.20
CA LYS A 118 -19.90 13.12 7.59
C LYS A 118 -19.11 12.22 8.54
N ALA A 119 -18.67 11.09 8.02
CA ALA A 119 -17.73 10.19 8.67
C ALA A 119 -16.58 9.86 7.72
N THR A 120 -15.49 9.37 8.27
CA THR A 120 -14.38 8.81 7.50
C THR A 120 -14.23 7.36 7.90
N LEU A 121 -14.11 6.47 6.91
CA LEU A 121 -13.56 5.14 7.13
C LEU A 121 -12.07 5.22 6.87
N GLU A 122 -11.31 4.61 7.76
CA GLU A 122 -9.87 4.44 7.64
C GLU A 122 -9.55 2.95 7.71
N ALA A 123 -8.50 2.56 7.00
CA ALA A 123 -7.91 1.25 7.12
C ALA A 123 -6.41 1.44 7.34
N ASP A 124 -5.96 1.01 8.50
CA ASP A 124 -4.59 1.16 8.97
C ASP A 124 -3.99 -0.22 9.21
N ALA A 125 -2.70 -0.37 8.92
CA ALA A 125 -1.98 -1.61 9.17
C ALA A 125 -0.50 -1.32 9.34
N ASP A 126 0.14 -2.09 10.24
CA ASP A 126 1.56 -1.97 10.47
C ASP A 126 2.36 -2.26 9.19
N GLY A 127 3.33 -1.39 8.92
CA GLY A 127 4.20 -1.50 7.73
C GLY A 127 3.64 -0.86 6.46
N LEU A 128 2.40 -0.39 6.44
CA LEU A 128 1.95 0.48 5.35
C LEU A 128 2.64 1.84 5.43
N ALA A 129 3.08 2.33 4.27
CA ALA A 129 3.69 3.66 4.17
C ALA A 129 2.68 4.79 4.45
N VAL A 130 1.41 4.57 4.07
CA VAL A 130 0.29 5.47 4.35
C VAL A 130 -0.98 4.66 4.61
N PRO A 131 -1.84 5.08 5.55
CA PRO A 131 -3.16 4.50 5.73
C PRO A 131 -4.07 4.88 4.57
N ALA A 132 -5.05 4.03 4.27
CA ALA A 132 -6.09 4.35 3.29
C ALA A 132 -7.33 4.92 3.99
N SER A 133 -7.99 5.87 3.34
CA SER A 133 -9.23 6.44 3.87
C SER A 133 -10.26 6.73 2.78
N THR A 134 -11.53 6.69 3.14
CA THR A 134 -12.63 7.14 2.29
C THR A 134 -13.68 7.89 3.11
N SER A 135 -14.26 8.92 2.51
CA SER A 135 -15.41 9.60 3.12
C SER A 135 -16.66 8.73 3.02
N LEU A 136 -17.47 8.74 4.08
CA LEU A 136 -18.77 8.13 4.16
C LEU A 136 -19.78 9.18 4.60
N THR A 137 -20.94 9.22 3.96
CA THR A 137 -22.09 9.99 4.47
C THR A 137 -23.00 9.02 5.20
N LEU A 138 -23.20 9.28 6.49
CA LEU A 138 -24.11 8.54 7.34
C LEU A 138 -25.49 9.17 7.29
N GLU A 139 -26.43 8.46 6.70
CA GLU A 139 -27.83 8.90 6.64
C GLU A 139 -28.46 8.78 8.04
N ALA A 140 -29.41 9.66 8.34
CA ALA A 140 -30.20 9.50 9.55
C ALA A 140 -30.97 8.17 9.48
N THR A 141 -30.96 7.40 10.56
CA THR A 141 -31.84 6.24 10.67
C THR A 141 -33.27 6.77 10.55
N SER A 142 -33.98 6.43 9.47
CA SER A 142 -35.40 6.78 9.36
C SER A 142 -36.12 5.98 10.43
N GLY A 143 -36.34 6.59 11.59
CA GLY A 143 -37.20 6.01 12.61
C GLY A 143 -38.54 5.70 11.97
N GLU A 144 -39.00 4.46 12.16
CA GLU A 144 -40.39 4.07 11.97
C GLU A 144 -41.30 5.17 12.50
N ALA A 145 -42.04 5.80 11.60
CA ALA A 145 -43.32 6.36 11.98
C ALA A 145 -44.27 5.18 12.14
N SER A 146 -44.50 4.70 13.37
CA SER A 146 -45.77 4.14 13.87
C SER A 146 -45.68 3.75 15.34
#